data_AF-A0A521UT93-F1
#
_entry.id   AF-A0A521UT93-F1
#
_cell.length_a   1.000
_cell.length_b   1.000
_cell.length_c   1.000
_cell.angle_alpha   90.00
_cell.angle_beta   90.00
_cell.angle_gamma   90.00
#
_symmetry.space_group_name_H-M   'P 1'
#
loop_
_entity.id
_entity.type
_entity.pdbx_description
1 polymer ?
#
loop_
_entity_poly.entity_id
_entity_poly.type
_entity_poly.pdbx_seq_one_letter_code
_entity_poly.pdbx_strand_id
1 'polypeptide(L)'
;MIREPRGPLLDLIICLSDAMDLVCPADVDHRKQVAYITFSLAAELGLPGKQQHEPLLARGLHYVGALSARDRLNTLRFDIKKSHEHTQLGYLLLRLFTSLAPVAPLVGFRHVPWNHRVGTEFKG
;
A
#
# COMPACT_ATOMS: atom_id res chain seq x y z
N MET A 1 -18.40 -16.47 9.31
CA MET A 1 -17.62 -15.99 10.47
C MET A 1 -16.24 -15.58 9.94
N ILE A 2 -16.05 -14.30 9.65
CA ILE A 2 -14.77 -13.78 9.13
C ILE A 2 -13.80 -13.78 10.32
N ARG A 3 -12.80 -14.66 10.31
CA ARG A 3 -11.72 -14.62 11.30
C ARG A 3 -10.78 -13.49 10.90
N GLU A 4 -10.73 -12.43 11.69
CA GLU A 4 -9.70 -11.41 11.54
C GLU A 4 -8.32 -12.07 11.65
N PRO A 5 -7.39 -11.82 10.71
CA PRO A 5 -6.07 -12.40 10.73
C PRO A 5 -5.21 -11.71 11.79
N ARG A 6 -5.40 -12.00 13.08
CA ARG A 6 -4.60 -11.39 14.17
C ARG A 6 -3.27 -12.12 14.34
N GLY A 7 -2.16 -11.41 14.12
CA GLY A 7 -0.81 -11.89 14.36
C GLY A 7 0.18 -10.72 14.55
N PRO A 8 1.32 -10.92 15.25
CA PRO A 8 2.20 -9.82 15.68
C PRO A 8 2.69 -8.89 14.55
N LEU A 9 2.83 -9.43 13.33
CA LEU A 9 3.23 -8.66 12.16
C LEU A 9 2.12 -7.72 11.69
N LEU A 10 0.86 -8.16 11.67
CA LEU A 10 -0.25 -7.31 11.25
C LEU A 10 -0.46 -6.18 12.25
N ASP A 11 -0.38 -6.48 13.54
CA ASP A 11 -0.51 -5.49 14.60
C ASP A 11 0.60 -4.43 14.50
N LEU A 12 1.84 -4.84 14.23
CA LEU A 12 2.96 -3.92 14.01
C LEU A 12 2.75 -3.04 12.77
N ILE A 13 2.20 -3.60 11.69
CA ILE A 13 1.88 -2.85 10.47
C ILE A 13 0.76 -1.83 10.73
N ILE A 14 -0.28 -2.21 11.48
CA ILE A 14 -1.36 -1.31 11.86
C ILE A 14 -0.79 -0.17 12.72
N CYS A 15 -0.01 -0.48 13.75
CA CYS A 15 0.64 0.54 14.59
C CYS A 15 1.54 1.48 13.78
N LEU A 16 2.33 0.95 12.84
CA LEU A 16 3.16 1.77 11.96
C LEU A 16 2.31 2.65 11.03
N SER A 17 1.22 2.10 10.47
CA SER A 17 0.26 2.85 9.65
C SER A 17 -0.37 4.00 10.43
N ASP A 18 -0.82 3.74 11.66
CA ASP A 18 -1.43 4.74 12.54
C ASP A 18 -0.41 5.84 12.92
N ALA A 19 0.81 5.47 13.30
CA ALA A 19 1.88 6.44 13.58
C ALA A 19 2.22 7.28 12.34
N MET A 20 2.21 6.65 11.16
CA MET A 20 2.38 7.34 9.91
C MET A 20 1.20 8.29 9.64
N ASP A 21 -0.06 7.96 9.94
CA ASP A 21 -1.22 8.84 9.73
C ASP A 21 -1.10 10.18 10.49
N LEU A 22 -0.47 10.17 11.67
CA LEU A 22 -0.24 11.38 12.47
C LEU A 22 0.59 12.46 11.75
N VAL A 23 1.39 12.08 10.75
CA VAL A 23 2.21 13.02 9.95
C VAL A 23 1.36 13.93 9.06
N CYS A 24 0.15 13.52 8.68
CA CYS A 24 -0.76 14.33 7.88
C CYS A 24 -2.23 14.07 8.27
N PRO A 25 -2.82 14.89 9.14
CA PRO A 25 -4.21 14.73 9.59
C PRO A 25 -5.25 14.73 8.47
N ALA A 26 -4.91 15.32 7.31
CA ALA A 26 -5.78 15.37 6.13
C ALA A 26 -5.97 14.00 5.44
N ASP A 27 -5.21 12.97 5.84
CA ASP A 27 -5.20 11.63 5.23
C ASP A 27 -5.56 10.52 6.25
N VAL A 28 -6.11 10.90 7.41
CA VAL A 28 -6.53 9.98 8.47
C VAL A 28 -7.66 9.07 7.96
N ASP A 29 -7.58 7.78 8.29
CA ASP A 29 -8.49 6.70 7.91
C ASP A 29 -8.61 6.38 6.41
N HIS A 30 -8.11 7.23 5.50
CA HIS A 30 -8.09 6.97 4.06
C HIS A 30 -7.47 5.60 3.74
N ARG A 31 -6.39 5.24 4.44
CA ARG A 31 -5.67 3.97 4.24
C ARG A 31 -6.48 2.76 4.65
N LYS A 32 -7.19 2.84 5.79
CA LYS A 32 -8.05 1.78 6.30
C LYS A 32 -9.25 1.57 5.38
N GLN A 33 -9.85 2.67 4.91
CA GLN A 33 -10.96 2.64 3.95
C GLN A 33 -10.53 2.01 2.62
N VAL A 34 -9.41 2.46 2.05
CA VAL A 34 -8.87 1.88 0.83
C VAL A 34 -8.57 0.40 1.09
N ALA A 35 -7.80 0.02 2.12
CA ALA A 35 -7.50 -1.37 2.47
C ALA A 35 -8.76 -2.26 2.52
N TYR A 36 -9.82 -1.79 3.17
CA TYR A 36 -11.10 -2.48 3.25
C TYR A 36 -11.76 -2.68 1.87
N ILE A 37 -11.86 -1.64 1.05
CA ILE A 37 -12.41 -1.75 -0.32
C ILE A 37 -11.63 -2.77 -1.17
N THR A 38 -10.30 -2.78 -1.02
CA THR A 38 -9.36 -3.79 -1.55
C THR A 38 -9.75 -5.21 -1.22
N PHE A 39 -9.83 -5.45 0.08
CA PHE A 39 -10.17 -6.74 0.62
C PHE A 39 -11.54 -7.21 0.13
N SER A 40 -12.56 -6.34 0.18
CA SER A 40 -13.91 -6.66 -0.29
C SER A 40 -13.95 -7.00 -1.78
N LEU A 41 -13.27 -6.22 -2.63
CA LEU A 41 -13.19 -6.53 -4.07
C LEU A 41 -12.47 -7.86 -4.34
N ALA A 42 -11.39 -8.15 -3.61
CA ALA A 42 -10.67 -9.41 -3.74
C ALA A 42 -11.54 -10.63 -3.35
N ALA A 43 -12.39 -10.45 -2.33
CA ALA A 43 -13.36 -11.46 -1.90
C ALA A 43 -14.45 -11.68 -2.95
N GLU A 44 -15.05 -10.62 -3.49
CA GLU A 44 -16.05 -10.69 -4.56
C GLU A 44 -15.51 -11.31 -5.85
N LEU A 45 -14.23 -11.12 -6.14
CA LEU A 45 -13.53 -11.77 -7.27
C LEU A 45 -13.21 -13.25 -7.02
N GLY A 46 -13.52 -13.80 -5.84
CA GLY A 46 -13.25 -15.19 -5.49
C GLY A 46 -11.77 -15.53 -5.35
N LEU A 47 -10.91 -14.54 -5.08
CA LEU A 47 -9.47 -14.78 -4.95
C LEU A 47 -9.15 -15.66 -3.72
N PRO A 48 -8.09 -16.48 -3.75
CA PRO A 48 -7.67 -17.27 -2.60
C PRO A 48 -7.37 -16.38 -1.38
N GLY A 49 -7.64 -16.87 -0.16
CA GLY A 49 -7.51 -16.08 1.08
C GLY A 49 -6.16 -15.35 1.22
N LYS A 50 -5.05 -15.97 0.81
CA LYS A 50 -3.73 -15.32 0.79
C LYS A 50 -3.72 -14.03 -0.05
N GLN A 51 -4.32 -14.06 -1.24
CA GLN A 51 -4.42 -12.90 -2.14
C GLN A 51 -5.46 -11.87 -1.67
N GLN A 52 -6.39 -12.24 -0.80
CA GLN A 52 -7.29 -11.28 -0.16
C GLN A 52 -6.56 -10.48 0.93
N HIS A 53 -5.61 -11.09 1.63
CA HIS A 53 -4.86 -10.44 2.73
C HIS A 53 -3.66 -9.61 2.26
N GLU A 54 -3.03 -9.96 1.14
CA GLU A 54 -1.91 -9.19 0.56
C GLU A 54 -2.23 -7.70 0.31
N PRO A 55 -3.43 -7.33 -0.20
CA PRO A 55 -3.86 -5.93 -0.32
C PRO A 55 -3.92 -5.17 1.00
N LEU A 56 -4.29 -5.82 2.11
CA LEU A 56 -4.35 -5.19 3.43
C LEU A 56 -2.94 -4.77 3.88
N LEU A 57 -1.97 -5.68 3.75
CA LEU A 57 -0.58 -5.44 4.09
C LEU A 57 0.05 -4.37 3.19
N ALA A 58 -0.17 -4.47 1.88
CA ALA A 58 0.35 -3.50 0.92
C ALA A 58 -0.16 -2.08 1.19
N ARG A 59 -1.44 -1.93 1.58
CA ARG A 59 -2.09 -0.62 1.76
C ARG A 59 -1.80 0.03 3.10
N GLY A 60 -1.62 -0.75 4.16
CA GLY A 60 -1.08 -0.22 5.42
C GLY A 60 0.32 0.37 5.24
N LEU A 61 1.08 -0.13 4.25
CA LEU A 61 2.49 0.23 4.05
C LEU A 61 2.75 1.07 2.80
N HIS A 62 1.72 1.45 2.01
CA HIS A 62 1.96 2.05 0.69
C HIS A 62 2.59 3.45 0.73
N TYR A 63 2.64 4.08 1.90
CA TYR A 63 3.28 5.37 2.14
C TYR A 63 4.59 5.27 2.92
N VAL A 64 5.15 4.07 3.12
CA VAL A 64 6.45 3.90 3.81
C VAL A 64 7.59 4.62 3.09
N GLY A 65 7.44 4.91 1.79
CA GLY A 65 8.37 5.76 1.03
C GLY A 65 8.03 7.26 1.01
N ALA A 66 6.98 7.71 1.69
CA ALA A 66 6.57 9.13 1.78
C ALA A 66 6.64 9.60 3.25
N LEU A 67 7.87 9.73 3.75
CA LEU A 67 8.16 9.95 5.17
C LEU A 67 8.06 11.41 5.62
N SER A 68 8.01 12.39 4.71
CA SER A 68 7.79 13.81 5.06
C SER A 68 6.36 14.27 4.76
N ALA A 69 5.88 15.26 5.53
CA ALA A 69 4.58 15.89 5.29
C ALA A 69 4.49 16.54 3.89
N ARG A 70 5.61 17.04 3.38
CA ARG A 70 5.72 17.61 2.03
C ARG A 70 5.49 16.55 0.95
N ASP A 71 6.05 15.36 1.11
CA ASP A 71 5.88 14.26 0.15
C ASP A 71 4.43 13.77 0.12
N ARG A 72 3.76 13.80 1.27
CA ARG A 72 2.35 13.40 1.40
C ARG A 72 1.40 14.41 0.77
N LEU A 73 1.61 15.70 1.01
CA LEU A 73 0.84 16.76 0.35
C LEU A 73 1.02 16.72 -1.18
N ASN A 74 2.22 16.37 -1.65
CA ASN A 74 2.45 16.15 -3.09
C ASN A 74 1.71 14.91 -3.61
N THR A 75 1.51 13.88 -2.78
CA THR A 75 0.75 12.69 -3.18
C THR A 75 -0.76 12.96 -3.26
N LEU A 76 -1.31 13.80 -2.36
CA LEU A 76 -2.71 14.24 -2.39
C LEU A 76 -3.05 15.10 -3.61
N ARG A 77 -2.04 15.73 -4.21
CA ARG A 77 -2.21 16.57 -5.41
C ARG A 77 -2.34 15.78 -6.70
N PHE A 78 -2.32 14.44 -6.65
CA PHE A 78 -2.31 13.57 -7.83
C PHE A 78 -1.23 13.98 -8.85
N ASP A 79 -0.11 14.54 -8.37
CA ASP A 79 0.97 15.02 -9.23
C ASP A 79 1.85 13.82 -9.65
N ILE A 80 1.44 13.17 -10.73
CA ILE A 80 2.02 11.92 -11.24
C ILE A 80 3.54 12.07 -11.45
N LYS A 81 4.02 13.28 -11.79
CA LYS A 81 5.44 13.54 -12.10
C LYS A 81 6.40 13.28 -10.94
N LYS A 82 5.96 13.44 -9.69
CA LYS A 82 6.77 13.13 -8.48
C LYS A 82 6.29 11.88 -7.74
N SER A 83 5.21 11.27 -8.19
CA SER A 83 4.58 10.14 -7.48
C SER A 83 5.41 8.85 -7.49
N HIS A 84 6.46 8.78 -8.29
CA HIS A 84 7.23 7.55 -8.46
C HIS A 84 8.38 7.37 -7.46
N GLU A 85 8.91 8.48 -6.92
CA GLU A 85 10.04 8.42 -6.00
C GLU A 85 9.62 7.75 -4.68
N HIS A 86 8.42 8.05 -4.17
CA HIS A 86 7.92 7.44 -2.95
C HIS A 86 7.46 6.00 -3.13
N THR A 87 6.96 5.61 -4.31
CA THR A 87 6.59 4.21 -4.57
C THR A 87 7.84 3.34 -4.73
N GLN A 88 8.87 3.87 -5.38
CA GLN A 88 10.16 3.19 -5.51
C GLN A 88 10.85 3.04 -4.15
N LEU A 89 10.87 4.10 -3.33
CA LEU A 89 11.42 4.01 -1.97
C LEU A 89 10.62 3.00 -1.13
N GLY A 90 9.29 3.02 -1.24
CA GLY A 90 8.43 2.05 -0.56
C GLY A 90 8.72 0.60 -0.97
N TYR A 91 8.89 0.34 -2.26
CA TYR A 91 9.30 -0.96 -2.79
C TYR A 91 10.64 -1.41 -2.20
N LEU A 92 11.65 -0.53 -2.20
CA LEU A 92 12.99 -0.86 -1.70
C LEU A 92 12.96 -1.19 -0.20
N LEU A 93 12.26 -0.38 0.61
CA LEU A 93 12.14 -0.61 2.05
C LEU A 93 11.45 -1.92 2.39
N LEU A 94 10.37 -2.26 1.68
CA LEU A 94 9.63 -3.50 1.93
C LEU A 94 10.40 -4.76 1.53
N ARG A 95 11.25 -4.68 0.49
CA ARG A 95 12.10 -5.80 0.08
C ARG A 95 13.21 -6.14 1.06
N LEU A 96 13.57 -5.25 1.97
CA LEU A 96 14.56 -5.53 3.02
C LEU A 96 14.03 -6.54 4.05
N PHE A 97 12.70 -6.70 4.15
CA PHE A 97 12.07 -7.63 5.09
C PHE A 97 11.45 -8.81 4.34
N THR A 98 11.97 -10.02 4.56
CA THR A 98 11.54 -11.24 3.84
C THR A 98 10.03 -11.47 3.89
N SER A 99 9.39 -11.20 5.03
CA SER A 99 7.94 -11.35 5.20
C SER A 99 7.10 -10.33 4.41
N LEU A 100 7.70 -9.21 4.01
CA LEU A 100 7.05 -8.12 3.27
C LEU A 100 7.49 -8.04 1.80
N ALA A 101 8.57 -8.72 1.43
CA ALA A 101 9.06 -8.76 0.06
C ALA A 101 7.97 -9.17 -0.97
N PRO A 102 7.05 -10.11 -0.69
CA PRO A 102 5.97 -10.45 -1.64
C PRO A 102 4.99 -9.32 -1.93
N VAL A 103 4.79 -8.38 -1.00
CA VAL A 103 3.84 -7.25 -1.16
C VAL A 103 4.50 -5.98 -1.69
N ALA A 104 5.83 -5.94 -1.75
CA ALA A 104 6.58 -4.79 -2.26
C ALA A 104 6.17 -4.37 -3.69
N PRO A 105 5.92 -5.28 -4.65
CA PRO A 105 5.45 -4.90 -5.99
C PRO A 105 4.12 -4.14 -5.97
N LEU A 106 3.20 -4.50 -5.07
CA LEU A 106 1.90 -3.84 -4.95
C LEU A 106 2.03 -2.37 -4.54
N VAL A 107 3.08 -2.03 -3.78
CA VAL A 107 3.40 -0.66 -3.38
C VAL A 107 4.16 0.08 -4.48
N GLY A 108 5.12 -0.59 -5.14
CA GLY A 108 5.94 0.00 -6.19
C GLY A 108 5.15 0.39 -7.45
N PHE A 109 4.21 -0.45 -7.87
CA PHE A 109 3.48 -0.28 -9.13
C PHE A 109 2.11 0.39 -8.99
N ARG A 110 1.74 0.89 -7.81
CA ARG A 110 0.39 1.45 -7.53
C ARG A 110 -0.02 2.63 -8.42
N HIS A 111 0.95 3.33 -9.03
CA HIS A 111 0.71 4.46 -9.92
C HIS A 111 0.90 4.11 -11.40
N VAL A 112 1.20 2.84 -11.72
CA VAL A 112 1.32 2.40 -13.12
C VAL A 112 -0.08 2.21 -13.71
N PRO A 113 -0.41 2.89 -14.82
CA PRO A 113 -1.70 2.74 -15.46
C PRO A 113 -1.85 1.32 -16.02
N TRP A 114 -3.06 0.76 -15.92
CA TRP A 114 -3.38 -0.59 -16.40
C TRP A 114 -2.93 -0.85 -17.85
N ASN A 115 -3.09 0.14 -18.74
CA ASN A 115 -2.70 0.14 -20.15
C ASN A 115 -2.81 -1.25 -20.84
N HIS A 116 -3.98 -1.89 -20.76
CA HIS A 116 -4.23 -3.20 -21.38
C HIS A 116 -3.23 -4.31 -20.99
N ARG A 117 -2.80 -4.33 -19.71
CA ARG A 117 -1.77 -5.24 -19.16
C ARG A 117 -0.32 -4.93 -19.58
N VAL A 118 -0.08 -3.88 -20.37
CA VAL A 118 1.27 -3.38 -20.69
C VAL A 118 1.88 -2.66 -19.47
N GLY A 119 1.06 -2.30 -18.47
CA GLY A 119 1.49 -1.66 -17.22
C GLY A 119 2.22 -2.57 -16.22
N THR A 120 2.90 -3.62 -16.66
CA THR A 120 3.77 -4.46 -15.80
C THR A 120 5.17 -3.85 -15.60
N GLU A 121 5.47 -2.77 -16.31
CA GLU A 121 6.79 -2.14 -16.37
C GLU A 121 6.65 -0.63 -16.13
N PHE A 122 7.39 -0.09 -15.16
CA PHE A 122 7.53 1.36 -15.02
C PHE A 122 8.64 1.84 -15.94
N LYS A 123 8.25 2.53 -17.03
CA LYS A 123 9.11 3.00 -18.14
C LYS A 123 9.56 1.95 -19.17
N GLY A 124 9.02 0.73 -19.14
CA GLY A 124 9.54 -0.38 -19.95
C GLY A 124 10.78 -0.97 -19.28
#